data_AF-A0A938GMN1-F1
#
_entry.id   AF-A0A938GMN1-F1
#
_cell.length_a   1.000
_cell.length_b   1.000
_cell.length_c   1.000
_cell.angle_alpha   90.00
_cell.angle_beta   90.00
_cell.angle_gamma   90.00
#
_symmetry.space_group_name_H-M   'P 1'
#
loop_
_entity.id
_entity.type
_entity.pdbx_description
1 polymer ?
#
loop_
_entity_poly.entity_id
_entity_poly.type
_entity_poly.pdbx_seq_one_letter_code
_entity_poly.pdbx_strand_id
1 'polypeptide(L)' 'LPLEQLPKVTASHRVKMAIVAVPAQAAQEVANLLVKHGISGILNFSATVLHVPEDVMVNSVNLAIELENLSYFVRD' A
#
# COMPACT_ATOMS: atom_id res chain seq x y z
N LEU A 1 -11.28 -11.59 -1.66
CA LEU A 1 -11.43 -12.19 -0.31
C LEU A 1 -11.85 -11.08 0.63
N PRO A 2 -12.72 -11.33 1.60
CA PRO A 2 -13.03 -10.37 2.67
C PRO A 2 -11.77 -10.02 3.49
N LEU A 3 -11.71 -8.81 4.06
CA LEU A 3 -10.57 -8.31 4.84
C LEU A 3 -10.29 -9.18 6.08
N GLU A 4 -11.32 -9.82 6.62
CA GLU A 4 -11.24 -10.74 7.76
C GLU A 4 -10.40 -11.98 7.45
N GLN A 5 -10.21 -12.32 6.18
CA GLN A 5 -9.36 -13.44 5.75
C GLN A 5 -7.88 -13.06 5.60
N LEU A 6 -7.55 -11.76 5.64
CA LEU A 6 -6.19 -11.26 5.52
C LEU A 6 -5.20 -11.96 6.47
N PRO A 7 -5.49 -12.18 7.77
CA PRO A 7 -4.55 -12.84 8.69
C PRO A 7 -4.18 -14.26 8.25
N LYS A 8 -5.17 -15.00 7.74
CA LYS A 8 -4.97 -16.38 7.26
C LYS A 8 -4.09 -16.39 6.02
N VAL A 9 -4.32 -15.47 5.09
CA VAL A 9 -3.55 -15.38 3.84
C VAL A 9 -2.11 -14.97 4.11
N THR A 10 -1.88 -13.93 4.92
CA THR A 10 -0.53 -13.43 5.22
C THR A 10 0.31 -14.49 5.94
N ALA A 11 -0.28 -15.21 6.90
CA ALA A 11 0.39 -16.29 7.61
C ALA A 11 0.72 -17.48 6.70
N SER A 12 -0.26 -17.96 5.93
CA SER A 12 -0.10 -19.17 5.10
C SER A 12 0.94 -19.00 4.00
N HIS A 13 1.07 -17.78 3.46
CA HIS A 13 1.96 -17.49 2.33
C HIS A 13 3.20 -16.70 2.75
N ARG A 14 3.40 -16.45 4.06
CA ARG A 14 4.52 -15.66 4.60
C ARG A 14 4.69 -14.32 3.87
N VAL A 15 3.58 -13.65 3.62
CA VAL A 15 3.57 -12.38 2.87
C VAL A 15 4.32 -11.32 3.65
N LYS A 16 5.18 -10.57 2.96
CA LYS A 16 5.97 -9.46 3.55
C LYS A 16 5.66 -8.09 2.96
N MET A 17 5.01 -8.06 1.79
CA MET A 17 4.67 -6.84 1.08
C MET A 17 3.19 -6.77 0.75
N ALA A 18 2.64 -5.56 0.74
CA ALA A 18 1.27 -5.29 0.36
C ALA A 18 1.15 -4.01 -0.47
N ILE A 19 0.08 -3.93 -1.27
CA ILE A 19 -0.32 -2.72 -1.99
C ILE A 19 -1.57 -2.18 -1.30
N VAL A 20 -1.56 -0.91 -0.90
CA VAL A 20 -2.71 -0.21 -0.34
C VAL A 20 -3.27 0.72 -1.41
N ALA A 21 -4.43 0.35 -1.97
CA ALA A 21 -5.11 1.09 -3.05
C ALA A 21 -6.58 1.35 -2.71
N VAL A 22 -6.87 1.65 -1.44
CA VAL A 22 -8.20 2.00 -0.94
C VAL A 22 -8.36 3.52 -0.86
N PRO A 23 -9.60 4.05 -0.72
CA PRO A 23 -9.80 5.47 -0.46
C PRO A 23 -9.02 5.95 0.78
N ALA A 24 -8.60 7.22 0.76
CA ALA A 24 -7.75 7.81 1.81
C ALA A 24 -8.29 7.58 3.23
N GLN A 25 -9.61 7.63 3.41
CA GLN A 25 -10.28 7.47 4.71
C GLN A 25 -10.10 6.06 5.30
N ALA A 26 -9.93 5.03 4.47
CA ALA A 26 -9.76 3.64 4.90
C ALA A 26 -8.29 3.21 4.96
N ALA A 27 -7.38 3.99 4.37
CA ALA A 27 -6.01 3.56 4.12
C ALA A 27 -5.21 3.29 5.39
N GLN A 28 -5.35 4.15 6.40
CA GLN A 28 -4.65 3.98 7.67
C GLN A 28 -5.12 2.73 8.42
N GLU A 29 -6.42 2.45 8.44
CA GLU A 29 -6.97 1.27 9.09
C GLU A 29 -6.45 -0.02 8.43
N VAL A 30 -6.45 -0.05 7.10
CA VAL A 30 -5.91 -1.18 6.32
C VAL A 30 -4.40 -1.34 6.55
N ALA A 31 -3.63 -0.25 6.57
CA ALA A 31 -2.20 -0.29 6.85
C ALA A 31 -1.91 -0.86 8.25
N ASN A 32 -2.66 -0.43 9.27
CA ASN A 32 -2.53 -0.95 10.64
C ASN A 32 -2.79 -2.46 10.69
N LEU A 33 -3.82 -2.94 9.99
CA LEU A 33 -4.14 -4.36 9.92
C LEU A 33 -3.02 -5.16 9.25
N LEU A 34 -2.48 -4.66 8.12
CA LEU A 34 -1.36 -5.29 7.41
C LEU A 34 -0.13 -5.41 8.32
N VAL A 35 0.26 -4.31 8.98
CA VAL A 35 1.41 -4.26 9.89
C VAL A 35 1.22 -5.23 11.06
N LYS A 36 0.04 -5.25 11.67
CA LYS A 36 -0.30 -6.20 12.75
C LYS A 36 -0.11 -7.66 12.33
N HIS A 37 -0.25 -7.97 11.05
CA HIS A 37 -0.09 -9.31 10.49
C HIS A 37 1.27 -9.56 9.83
N GLY A 38 2.28 -8.75 10.16
CA GLY A 38 3.68 -9.02 9.84
C GLY A 38 4.13 -8.54 8.45
N ILE A 39 3.34 -7.68 7.80
CA ILE A 39 3.74 -6.94 6.61
C ILE A 39 4.74 -5.86 7.02
N SER A 40 5.88 -5.83 6.36
CA SER A 40 6.96 -4.87 6.60
C SER A 40 7.25 -3.98 5.39
N GLY A 41 6.57 -4.21 4.27
CA GLY A 41 6.66 -3.38 3.06
C GLY A 41 5.28 -3.00 2.54
N ILE A 42 5.03 -1.71 2.33
CA ILE A 42 3.77 -1.20 1.80
C ILE A 42 4.05 -0.30 0.59
N LEU A 43 3.43 -0.63 -0.54
CA LEU A 43 3.33 0.27 -1.67
C LEU A 43 1.97 0.98 -1.58
N ASN A 44 2.01 2.28 -1.31
CA ASN A 44 0.85 3.09 -1.01
C ASN A 44 0.39 3.87 -2.24
N PHE A 45 -0.80 3.54 -2.75
CA PHE A 45 -1.51 4.29 -3.79
C PHE A 45 -2.67 5.12 -3.22
N SER A 46 -2.99 4.95 -1.94
CA SER A 46 -3.97 5.81 -1.29
C SER A 46 -3.38 7.22 -1.23
N ALA A 47 -4.15 8.23 -1.67
CA ALA A 47 -3.71 9.62 -1.74
C ALA A 47 -3.63 10.28 -0.34
N THR A 48 -2.96 9.60 0.59
CA THR A 48 -2.72 10.02 1.98
C THR A 48 -1.40 9.43 2.47
N VAL A 49 -0.82 10.07 3.47
CA VAL A 49 0.38 9.56 4.15
C VAL A 49 -0.05 8.50 5.17
N LEU A 50 0.64 7.36 5.17
CA LEU A 50 0.43 6.31 6.15
C LEU A 50 1.39 6.49 7.33
N HIS A 51 0.85 6.42 8.54
CA HIS A 51 1.64 6.41 9.77
C HIS A 51 1.86 4.96 10.20
N VAL A 52 3.09 4.49 10.12
CA VAL A 52 3.47 3.12 10.49
C VAL A 52 4.72 3.14 11.39
N PRO A 53 5.01 2.06 12.13
CA PRO A 53 6.26 1.90 12.86
C PRO A 53 7.51 2.02 11.95
N GLU A 54 8.65 2.38 12.54
CA GLU A 54 9.90 2.64 11.81
C GLU A 54 10.46 1.40 11.07
N ASP A 55 10.12 0.19 11.53
CA ASP A 55 10.52 -1.06 10.90
C ASP A 55 9.67 -1.44 9.67
N VAL A 56 8.69 -0.62 9.30
CA VAL A 56 7.82 -0.81 8.13
C VAL A 56 8.18 0.20 7.04
N MET A 57 8.66 -0.31 5.90
CA MET A 57 8.97 0.51 4.74
C MET A 57 7.69 0.85 3.96
N VAL A 58 7.44 2.14 3.75
CA VAL A 58 6.33 2.63 2.91
C VAL A 58 6.88 3.38 1.72
N ASN A 59 6.49 2.98 0.51
CA ASN A 59 6.72 3.74 -0.70
C ASN A 59 5.39 4.27 -1.23
N SER A 60 5.23 5.59 -1.34
CA SER A 60 3.99 6.20 -1.82
C SER A 60 4.09 6.57 -3.30
N VAL A 61 3.13 6.13 -4.10
CA VAL A 61 3.09 6.35 -5.54
C VAL A 61 2.23 7.57 -5.85
N ASN A 62 2.83 8.58 -6.49
CA ASN A 62 2.09 9.71 -7.02
C ASN A 62 1.79 9.50 -8.51
N LEU A 63 0.61 8.93 -8.78
CA LEU A 63 0.18 8.65 -10.15
C LEU A 63 0.11 9.88 -11.06
N ALA A 64 -0.13 11.07 -10.51
CA ALA A 64 -0.19 12.28 -11.32
C ALA A 64 1.19 12.60 -11.92
N ILE A 65 2.26 12.44 -11.13
CA ILE A 65 3.64 12.61 -11.60
C ILE A 65 4.01 11.52 -12.61
N GLU A 66 3.64 10.27 -12.34
CA GLU A 66 3.91 9.15 -13.27
C GLU A 66 3.23 9.36 -14.62
N LEU A 67 1.97 9.81 -14.63
CA LEU A 67 1.23 10.12 -15.86
C LEU A 67 1.77 11.36 -16.57
N GLU A 68 2.17 12.39 -15.82
CA GLU A 68 2.82 13.57 -16.39
C GLU A 68 4.12 13.17 -17.11
N ASN A 69 4.98 12.39 -16.45
CA ASN A 69 6.20 11.84 -17.04
C ASN A 69 5.90 11.05 -18.31
N LEU A 70 4.93 10.13 -18.25
CA LEU A 70 4.53 9.36 -19.41
C LEU A 70 4.03 10.26 -20.56
N SER A 71 3.28 11.31 -20.23
CA SER A 71 2.75 12.26 -21.21
C SER A 71 3.85 12.98 -21.99
N TYR A 72 5.00 13.26 -21.38
CA TYR A 72 6.15 13.84 -22.09
C TYR A 72 6.71 12.87 -23.15
N PHE A 73 6.70 11.56 -22.88
CA PHE A 73 7.24 10.55 -23.80
C PHE A 73 6.28 10.12 -24.91
N VAL A 74 4.96 10.32 -24.73
CA VAL A 74 3.94 9.96 -25.75
C VAL A 74 3.49 11.15 -26.61
N ARG A 75 4.00 12.35 -26.33
CA ARG A 75 3.80 13.54 -27.17
C ARG A 75 4.76 13.50 -28.36
N ASP A 76 4.50 12.61 -29.31
CA ASP A 76 4.95 12.73 -30.69
C ASP A 76 3.87 13.45 -31.53
#